data_AF-A0AAE2CRF4-F1
#
_entry.id   AF-A0AAE2CRF4-F1
#
_cell.length_a   1.000
_cell.length_b   1.000
_cell.length_c   1.000
_cell.angle_alpha   90.00
_cell.angle_beta   90.00
_cell.angle_gamma   90.00
#
_symmetry.space_group_name_H-M   'P 1'
#
loop_
_entity.id
_entity.type
_entity.pdbx_description
1 polymer ?
#
loop_
_entity_poly.entity_id
_entity_poly.type
_entity_poly.pdbx_seq_one_letter_code
_entity_poly.pdbx_strand_id
1 'polypeptide(L)'
;METHQQLLKILEALNRVSRGLRPSQDSPDSDSSAIKALHELRTASGSILYGDPLLVSLSQRISQLADSVQDLHNTKPPQGLISFVTRRVRSHEVSRLAAEIESELDALIDRETVSNLTKNLAGIRCNVQPSVYPSDDDQLFDQMSVLQERLSRGFDIDLQDLLLKSGIFTELEWALCNPLFSKRVREKAAISMKELVLFNKDVFVGSILIGGSVKALISMGSLCSLQVLSSLIKAIKSPLVDEMESCGGILKIVGHLSSEDMETRAMAMECVMEIGYFGRKEAVESMINGGLIKRLVELQRAEVGGGSGREMKGFHPFGNCVARFAVQLEVGEGLRQREKRVFKQQILSKVREACDVSDAESATIVAQVLWGSSP
;
A
#
# COMPACT_ATOMS: atom_id res chain seq x y z
N MET A 1 -9.40 21.65 15.01
CA MET A 1 -10.58 21.76 14.14
C MET A 1 -10.59 23.06 13.35
N GLU A 2 -10.38 24.24 13.96
CA GLU A 2 -10.36 25.53 13.23
C GLU A 2 -9.24 25.63 12.18
N THR A 3 -8.02 25.18 12.51
CA THR A 3 -6.87 25.16 11.59
C THR A 3 -7.09 24.28 10.35
N HIS A 4 -7.80 23.17 10.50
CA HIS A 4 -8.07 22.21 9.42
C HIS A 4 -9.07 22.76 8.40
N GLN A 5 -10.13 23.39 8.89
CA GLN A 5 -11.15 24.04 8.05
C GLN A 5 -10.60 25.30 7.38
N GLN A 6 -9.59 25.93 7.99
CA GLN A 6 -8.86 27.07 7.42
C GLN A 6 -7.87 26.64 6.34
N LEU A 7 -7.12 25.54 6.54
CA LEU A 7 -6.22 24.97 5.53
C LEU A 7 -7.00 24.54 4.27
N LEU A 8 -8.17 23.89 4.46
CA LEU A 8 -9.07 23.53 3.36
C LEU A 8 -9.58 24.75 2.57
N LYS A 9 -9.92 25.85 3.26
CA LYS A 9 -10.30 27.10 2.58
C LYS A 9 -9.16 27.71 1.78
N ILE A 10 -7.93 27.64 2.29
CA ILE A 10 -6.72 28.11 1.60
C ILE A 10 -6.45 27.24 0.36
N LEU A 11 -6.56 25.91 0.49
CA LEU A 11 -6.41 24.95 -0.60
C LEU A 11 -7.49 25.11 -1.68
N GLU A 12 -8.76 25.29 -1.30
CA GLU A 12 -9.85 25.55 -2.24
C GLU A 12 -9.66 26.87 -2.98
N ALA A 13 -9.21 27.92 -2.29
CA ALA A 13 -8.93 29.22 -2.88
C ALA A 13 -7.73 29.16 -3.84
N LEU A 14 -6.65 28.44 -3.49
CA LEU A 14 -5.52 28.18 -4.37
C LEU A 14 -5.88 27.36 -5.61
N ASN A 15 -6.73 26.34 -5.46
CA ASN A 15 -7.23 25.56 -6.59
C ASN A 15 -8.09 26.41 -7.55
N ARG A 16 -8.89 27.34 -7.01
CA ARG A 16 -9.64 28.33 -7.83
C ARG A 16 -8.71 29.28 -8.58
N VAL A 17 -7.66 29.78 -7.94
CA VAL A 17 -6.63 30.63 -8.55
C VAL A 17 -5.88 29.87 -9.64
N SER A 18 -5.43 28.65 -9.36
CA SER A 18 -4.74 27.75 -10.31
C SER A 18 -5.57 27.50 -11.58
N ARG A 19 -6.88 27.26 -11.43
CA ARG A 19 -7.79 27.06 -12.57
C ARG A 19 -8.04 28.33 -13.37
N GLY A 20 -8.05 29.50 -12.72
CA GLY A 20 -8.23 30.80 -13.39
C GLY A 20 -6.99 31.29 -14.14
N LEU A 21 -5.79 30.84 -13.75
CA LEU A 21 -4.51 31.18 -14.39
C LEU A 21 -4.12 30.26 -15.56
N ARG A 22 -4.86 29.16 -15.79
CA ARG A 22 -4.67 28.34 -17.01
C ARG A 22 -5.05 29.18 -18.23
N PRO A 23 -4.29 29.11 -19.34
CA PRO A 23 -4.58 29.89 -20.53
C PRO A 23 -5.85 29.36 -21.20
N SER A 24 -7.01 29.83 -20.74
CA SER A 24 -8.25 29.81 -21.51
C SER A 24 -8.09 30.82 -22.62
N GLN A 25 -8.23 30.39 -23.88
CA GLN A 25 -8.09 31.27 -25.05
C GLN A 25 -9.22 32.31 -25.17
N ASP A 26 -10.26 32.26 -24.33
CA ASP A 26 -11.45 33.09 -24.51
C ASP A 26 -11.86 33.78 -23.20
N SER A 27 -11.41 35.04 -23.02
CA SER A 27 -12.08 36.14 -22.28
C SER A 27 -11.11 36.95 -21.39
N PRO A 28 -10.99 38.28 -21.59
CA PRO A 28 -10.22 39.18 -20.72
C PRO A 28 -10.79 39.33 -19.29
N ASP A 29 -11.98 38.80 -19.01
CA ASP A 29 -12.58 38.82 -17.67
C ASP A 29 -12.04 37.69 -16.75
N SER A 30 -11.40 36.66 -17.31
CA SER A 30 -10.87 35.52 -16.54
C SER A 30 -9.70 35.92 -15.64
N ASP A 31 -8.77 36.74 -16.16
CA ASP A 31 -7.56 37.19 -15.46
C ASP A 31 -7.89 38.11 -14.26
N SER A 32 -8.92 38.96 -14.40
CA SER A 32 -9.42 39.83 -13.33
C SER A 32 -10.00 39.04 -12.15
N SER A 33 -10.68 37.92 -12.43
CA SER A 33 -11.25 37.04 -11.39
C SER A 33 -10.16 36.30 -10.60
N ALA A 34 -9.08 35.87 -11.26
CA ALA A 34 -7.96 35.17 -10.64
C ALA A 34 -7.13 36.09 -9.75
N ILE A 35 -6.91 37.34 -10.18
CA ILE A 35 -6.21 38.38 -9.39
C ILE A 35 -7.03 38.76 -8.15
N LYS A 36 -8.35 38.87 -8.28
CA LYS A 36 -9.23 39.11 -7.13
C LYS A 36 -9.20 37.95 -6.12
N ALA A 37 -9.24 36.71 -6.60
CA ALA A 37 -9.11 35.53 -5.74
C ALA A 37 -7.73 35.43 -5.05
N LEU A 38 -6.65 35.84 -5.73
CA LEU A 38 -5.30 35.97 -5.13
C LEU A 38 -5.25 37.02 -4.03
N HIS A 39 -5.92 38.17 -4.22
CA HIS A 39 -6.01 39.19 -3.19
C HIS A 39 -6.81 38.72 -1.96
N GLU A 40 -7.92 38.00 -2.16
CA GLU A 40 -8.70 37.39 -1.08
C GLU A 40 -7.90 36.31 -0.32
N LEU A 41 -7.11 35.52 -1.04
CA LEU A 41 -6.18 34.54 -0.46
C LEU A 41 -5.09 35.24 0.37
N ARG A 42 -4.54 36.36 -0.11
CA ARG A 42 -3.54 37.17 0.62
C ARG A 42 -4.10 37.70 1.94
N THR A 43 -5.30 38.29 1.94
CA THR A 43 -5.94 38.78 3.18
C THR A 43 -6.33 37.66 4.13
N ALA A 44 -6.80 36.51 3.62
CA ALA A 44 -7.07 35.34 4.45
C ALA A 44 -5.79 34.78 5.08
N SER A 45 -4.71 34.67 4.30
CA SER A 45 -3.42 34.15 4.77
C SER A 45 -2.78 35.03 5.87
N GLY A 46 -2.83 36.35 5.75
CA GLY A 46 -2.24 37.26 6.74
C GLY A 46 -2.95 37.27 8.10
N SER A 47 -4.25 36.95 8.12
CA SER A 47 -5.08 36.92 9.35
C SER A 47 -5.01 35.57 10.09
N ILE A 48 -4.87 34.47 9.33
CA ILE A 48 -5.08 33.10 9.81
C ILE A 48 -3.77 32.40 10.25
N LEU A 49 -2.60 32.88 9.81
CA LEU A 49 -1.36 32.10 9.80
C LEU A 49 -0.28 32.53 10.81
N TYR A 50 -0.60 33.36 11.81
CA TYR A 50 0.39 33.99 12.69
C TYR A 50 1.06 33.06 13.73
N GLY A 51 0.81 31.74 13.70
CA GLY A 51 1.22 30.81 14.77
C GLY A 51 2.18 29.67 14.39
N ASP A 52 2.31 29.31 13.11
CA ASP A 52 3.17 28.20 12.67
C ASP A 52 4.25 28.72 11.70
N PRO A 53 5.55 28.48 11.95
CA PRO A 53 6.65 28.90 11.07
C PRO A 53 6.47 28.52 9.59
N LEU A 54 5.85 27.37 9.29
CA LEU A 54 5.59 26.94 7.92
C LEU A 54 4.44 27.71 7.27
N LEU A 55 3.43 28.08 8.04
CA LEU A 55 2.30 28.87 7.55
C LEU A 55 2.71 30.34 7.28
N VAL A 56 3.68 30.85 8.03
CA VAL A 56 4.31 32.15 7.74
C VAL A 56 5.07 32.12 6.41
N SER A 57 5.85 31.06 6.16
CA SER A 57 6.55 30.85 4.88
C SER A 57 5.56 30.80 3.70
N LEU A 58 4.50 29.99 3.80
CA LEU A 58 3.45 29.91 2.78
C LEU A 58 2.79 31.28 2.52
N SER A 59 2.48 32.04 3.58
CA SER A 59 1.88 33.38 3.45
C SER A 59 2.79 34.37 2.70
N GLN A 60 4.11 34.26 2.93
CA GLN A 60 5.10 35.09 2.27
C GLN A 60 5.22 34.73 0.78
N ARG A 61 5.21 33.44 0.44
CA ARG A 61 5.23 32.98 -0.96
C ARG A 61 3.96 33.34 -1.71
N ILE A 62 2.79 33.20 -1.08
CA ILE A 62 1.51 33.65 -1.65
C ILE A 62 1.54 35.16 -1.95
N SER A 63 2.12 35.95 -1.05
CA SER A 63 2.28 37.40 -1.26
C SER A 63 3.23 37.70 -2.43
N GLN A 64 4.35 36.99 -2.53
CA GLN A 64 5.30 37.11 -3.65
C GLN A 64 4.68 36.71 -4.99
N LEU A 65 3.85 35.65 -5.01
CA LEU A 65 3.11 35.24 -6.19
C LEU A 65 2.11 36.32 -6.61
N ALA A 66 1.35 36.88 -5.66
CA ALA A 66 0.41 37.96 -5.94
C ALA A 66 1.11 39.21 -6.51
N ASP A 67 2.23 39.61 -5.92
CA ASP A 67 3.03 40.75 -6.41
C ASP A 67 3.57 40.47 -7.83
N SER A 68 4.09 39.26 -8.08
CA SER A 68 4.63 38.86 -9.39
C SER A 68 3.56 38.79 -10.50
N VAL A 69 2.36 38.30 -10.18
CA VAL A 69 1.22 38.26 -11.12
C VAL A 69 0.73 39.67 -11.42
N GLN A 70 0.66 40.54 -10.41
CA GLN A 70 0.26 41.94 -10.59
C GLN A 70 1.29 42.69 -11.47
N ASP A 71 2.58 42.46 -11.26
CA ASP A 71 3.66 43.03 -12.08
C ASP A 71 3.65 42.52 -13.52
N LEU A 72 3.25 41.27 -13.73
CA LEU A 72 3.08 40.70 -15.07
C LEU A 72 1.86 41.33 -15.78
N HIS A 73 0.77 41.57 -15.06
CA HIS A 73 -0.42 42.23 -15.59
C HIS A 73 -0.19 43.73 -15.89
N ASN A 74 0.61 44.41 -15.08
CA ASN A 74 0.92 45.84 -15.26
C ASN A 74 1.90 46.13 -16.43
N THR A 75 2.51 45.10 -17.02
CA THR A 75 3.35 45.28 -18.21
C THR A 75 2.52 45.51 -19.48
N LYS A 76 2.71 46.69 -20.10
CA LYS A 76 2.08 47.09 -21.37
C LYS A 76 2.35 46.07 -22.50
N PRO A 77 1.47 46.00 -23.53
CA PRO A 77 1.59 45.07 -24.65
C PRO A 77 2.95 45.19 -25.36
N PRO A 78 3.43 44.11 -26.01
CA PRO A 78 4.82 43.97 -26.40
C PRO A 78 5.21 45.02 -27.44
N GLN A 79 6.06 45.96 -27.04
CA GLN A 79 6.78 46.85 -27.95
C GLN A 79 8.28 46.52 -27.84
N GLY A 80 8.69 45.39 -28.42
CA GLY A 80 10.09 45.00 -28.60
C GLY A 80 10.51 43.67 -27.95
N LEU A 81 11.60 43.07 -28.46
CA LEU A 81 12.16 41.78 -28.02
C LEU A 81 12.45 41.70 -26.52
N ILE A 82 12.87 42.82 -25.90
CA ILE A 82 13.13 42.91 -24.46
C ILE A 82 11.83 42.67 -23.67
N SER A 83 10.72 43.27 -24.08
CA SER A 83 9.42 43.07 -23.41
C SER A 83 8.90 41.62 -23.50
N PHE A 84 9.23 40.91 -24.59
CA PHE A 84 8.89 39.49 -24.75
C PHE A 84 9.72 38.59 -23.82
N VAL A 85 11.03 38.84 -23.71
CA VAL A 85 11.92 38.09 -22.81
C VAL A 85 11.55 38.36 -21.36
N THR A 86 11.31 39.62 -20.96
CA THR A 86 10.88 39.98 -19.60
C THR A 86 9.54 39.31 -19.24
N ARG A 87 8.58 39.24 -20.17
CA ARG A 87 7.31 38.55 -19.92
C ARG A 87 7.49 37.04 -19.75
N ARG A 88 8.36 36.39 -20.53
CA ARG A 88 8.66 34.96 -20.37
C ARG A 88 9.40 34.65 -19.07
N VAL A 89 10.37 35.47 -18.69
CA VAL A 89 11.08 35.32 -17.42
C VAL A 89 10.12 35.45 -16.23
N ARG A 90 9.23 36.45 -16.26
CA ARG A 90 8.21 36.62 -15.20
C ARG A 90 7.16 35.51 -15.20
N SER A 91 6.76 35.01 -16.37
CA SER A 91 5.85 33.85 -16.46
C SER A 91 6.50 32.58 -15.90
N HIS A 92 7.79 32.40 -16.11
CA HIS A 92 8.57 31.33 -15.49
C HIS A 92 8.67 31.54 -13.96
N GLU A 93 8.87 32.77 -13.49
CA GLU A 93 8.90 33.10 -12.06
C GLU A 93 7.57 32.83 -11.36
N VAL A 94 6.44 33.19 -11.97
CA VAL A 94 5.09 32.85 -11.50
C VAL A 94 4.90 31.34 -11.47
N SER A 95 5.34 30.62 -12.50
CA SER A 95 5.23 29.15 -12.55
C SER A 95 6.11 28.48 -11.48
N ARG A 96 7.31 29.01 -11.24
CA ARG A 96 8.22 28.54 -10.18
C ARG A 96 7.60 28.77 -8.79
N LEU A 97 7.10 29.98 -8.52
CA LEU A 97 6.46 30.30 -7.24
C LEU A 97 5.20 29.46 -7.02
N ALA A 98 4.41 29.22 -8.06
CA ALA A 98 3.24 28.35 -7.97
C ALA A 98 3.64 26.90 -7.63
N ALA A 99 4.69 26.36 -8.26
CA ALA A 99 5.21 25.03 -7.96
C ALA A 99 5.79 24.92 -6.54
N GLU A 100 6.47 25.96 -6.06
CA GLU A 100 6.97 26.02 -4.67
C GLU A 100 5.81 26.05 -3.66
N ILE A 101 4.76 26.83 -3.94
CA ILE A 101 3.55 26.87 -3.11
C ILE A 101 2.84 25.52 -3.12
N GLU A 102 2.71 24.87 -4.28
CA GLU A 102 2.10 23.54 -4.39
C GLU A 102 2.87 22.50 -3.55
N SER A 103 4.21 22.49 -3.66
CA SER A 103 5.06 21.62 -2.84
C SER A 103 4.94 21.91 -1.34
N GLU A 104 4.85 23.17 -0.94
CA GLU A 104 4.69 23.55 0.47
C GLU A 104 3.30 23.18 1.02
N LEU A 105 2.26 23.27 0.18
CA LEU A 105 0.91 22.82 0.52
C LEU A 105 0.85 21.30 0.68
N ASP A 106 1.45 20.55 -0.24
CA ASP A 106 1.52 19.09 -0.14
C ASP A 106 2.25 18.67 1.14
N ALA A 107 3.36 19.32 1.49
CA ALA A 107 4.07 19.06 2.74
C ALA A 107 3.21 19.34 3.99
N LEU A 108 2.36 20.38 3.94
CA LEU A 108 1.42 20.68 5.04
C LEU A 108 0.29 19.66 5.12
N ILE A 109 -0.27 19.23 3.99
CA ILE A 109 -1.28 18.18 3.93
C ILE A 109 -0.71 16.87 4.48
N ASP A 110 0.52 16.53 4.10
CA ASP A 110 1.23 15.36 4.59
C ASP A 110 1.40 15.43 6.11
N ARG A 111 1.91 16.56 6.61
CA ARG A 111 2.07 16.82 8.05
C ARG A 111 0.78 16.63 8.82
N GLU A 112 -0.31 17.19 8.32
CA GLU A 112 -1.62 17.12 8.97
C GLU A 112 -2.20 15.70 8.91
N THR A 113 -2.07 15.01 7.79
CA THR A 113 -2.55 13.63 7.58
C THR A 113 -1.89 12.68 8.57
N VAL A 114 -0.56 12.73 8.65
CA VAL A 114 0.22 11.87 9.54
C VAL A 114 0.00 12.26 11.01
N SER A 115 0.03 13.56 11.33
CA SER A 115 -0.19 14.06 12.69
C SER A 115 -1.56 13.66 13.25
N ASN A 116 -2.63 13.86 12.47
CA ASN A 116 -3.99 13.61 12.92
C ASN A 116 -4.24 12.13 13.16
N LEU A 117 -3.83 11.27 12.22
CA LEU A 117 -3.97 9.83 12.39
C LEU A 117 -3.19 9.33 13.61
N THR A 118 -1.94 9.77 13.77
CA THR A 118 -1.10 9.39 14.91
C THR A 118 -1.72 9.82 16.24
N LYS A 119 -2.16 11.08 16.34
CA LYS A 119 -2.78 11.62 17.56
C LYS A 119 -4.08 10.93 17.91
N ASN A 120 -4.91 10.60 16.90
CA ASN A 120 -6.16 9.90 17.13
C ASN A 120 -5.92 8.49 17.66
N LEU A 121 -5.02 7.72 17.04
CA LEU A 121 -4.66 6.38 17.51
C LEU A 121 -4.04 6.42 18.92
N ALA A 122 -3.10 7.33 19.16
CA ALA A 122 -2.48 7.51 20.48
C ALA A 122 -3.50 7.96 21.54
N GLY A 123 -4.47 8.80 21.16
CA GLY A 123 -5.56 9.24 22.04
C GLY A 123 -6.45 8.08 22.48
N ILE A 124 -6.85 7.20 21.54
CA ILE A 124 -7.63 5.99 21.85
C ILE A 124 -6.82 5.06 22.76
N ARG A 125 -5.51 4.91 22.51
CA ARG A 125 -4.61 4.08 23.31
C ARG A 125 -4.50 4.54 24.77
N CYS A 126 -4.52 5.86 25.01
CA CYS A 126 -4.40 6.45 26.35
C CYS A 126 -5.72 6.47 27.14
N ASN A 127 -6.86 6.18 26.52
CA ASN A 127 -8.15 6.17 27.21
C ASN A 127 -8.30 4.91 28.08
N VAL A 128 -8.57 5.13 29.38
CA VAL A 128 -8.64 4.09 30.44
C VAL A 128 -9.75 3.05 30.20
N GLN A 129 -10.77 3.42 29.43
CA GLN A 129 -11.74 2.50 28.83
C GLN A 129 -11.71 2.71 27.32
N PRO A 130 -11.03 1.84 26.55
CA PRO A 130 -11.08 1.87 25.10
C PRO A 130 -12.46 1.40 24.62
N SER A 131 -13.48 2.26 24.75
CA SER A 131 -14.72 2.11 23.99
C SER A 131 -14.47 2.72 22.63
N VAL A 132 -14.07 1.90 21.67
CA VAL A 132 -14.00 2.31 20.27
C VAL A 132 -15.44 2.46 19.79
N TYR A 133 -15.90 3.69 19.61
CA TYR A 133 -17.24 3.93 19.10
C TYR A 133 -17.25 3.69 17.59
N PRO A 134 -18.38 3.24 17.00
CA PRO A 134 -18.48 3.06 15.55
C PRO A 134 -18.10 4.30 14.73
N SER A 135 -18.31 5.50 15.29
CA SER A 135 -17.89 6.77 14.67
C SER A 135 -16.37 6.94 14.62
N ASP A 136 -15.62 6.39 15.57
CA ASP A 136 -14.16 6.45 15.61
C ASP A 136 -13.58 5.52 14.54
N ASP A 137 -14.22 4.36 14.33
CA ASP A 137 -13.83 3.39 13.30
C ASP A 137 -13.90 3.97 11.88
N ASP A 138 -15.00 4.68 11.55
CA ASP A 138 -15.14 5.32 10.23
C ASP A 138 -14.11 6.45 10.07
N GLN A 139 -13.87 7.25 11.11
CA GLN A 139 -12.85 8.30 11.07
C GLN A 139 -11.44 7.72 10.86
N LEU A 140 -11.07 6.67 11.58
CA LEU A 140 -9.79 6.00 11.42
C LEU A 140 -9.65 5.38 10.02
N PHE A 141 -10.72 4.77 9.52
CA PHE A 141 -10.74 4.19 8.18
C PHE A 141 -10.47 5.25 7.10
N ASP A 142 -11.10 6.42 7.20
CA ASP A 142 -10.92 7.52 6.26
C ASP A 142 -9.52 8.11 6.34
N GLN A 143 -9.02 8.36 7.57
CA GLN A 143 -7.66 8.86 7.77
C GLN A 143 -6.59 7.90 7.22
N MET A 144 -6.75 6.59 7.45
CA MET A 144 -5.87 5.59 6.86
C MET A 144 -6.00 5.53 5.34
N SER A 145 -7.19 5.77 4.77
CA SER A 145 -7.38 5.83 3.31
C SER A 145 -6.62 6.99 2.68
N VAL A 146 -6.68 8.17 3.31
CA VAL A 146 -5.93 9.36 2.85
C VAL A 146 -4.42 9.11 2.90
N LEU A 147 -3.93 8.49 3.99
CA LEU A 147 -2.52 8.12 4.09
C LEU A 147 -2.11 7.12 2.99
N GLN A 148 -2.91 6.08 2.74
CA GLN A 148 -2.64 5.09 1.69
C GLN A 148 -2.59 5.74 0.30
N GLU A 149 -3.54 6.63 -0.01
CA GLU A 149 -3.52 7.38 -1.27
C GLU A 149 -2.24 8.20 -1.39
N ARG A 150 -1.82 8.88 -0.31
CA ARG A 150 -0.59 9.68 -0.33
C ARG A 150 0.67 8.85 -0.54
N LEU A 151 0.78 7.69 0.11
CA LEU A 151 1.90 6.76 -0.07
C LEU A 151 1.98 6.21 -1.49
N SER A 152 0.82 6.00 -2.13
CA SER A 152 0.75 5.49 -3.51
C SER A 152 1.29 6.47 -4.57
N ARG A 153 1.46 7.76 -4.24
CA ARG A 153 2.00 8.78 -5.15
C ARG A 153 3.52 8.68 -5.36
N GLY A 154 4.19 7.81 -4.62
CA GLY A 154 5.62 7.55 -4.75
C GLY A 154 6.44 8.12 -3.60
N PHE A 155 7.73 7.80 -3.63
CA PHE A 155 8.68 8.11 -2.57
C PHE A 155 8.92 9.61 -2.41
N ASP A 156 8.94 10.06 -1.16
CA ASP A 156 9.18 11.45 -0.77
C ASP A 156 10.02 11.47 0.53
N ILE A 157 11.13 12.19 0.52
CA ILE A 157 12.09 12.21 1.63
C ILE A 157 11.55 12.96 2.85
N ASP A 158 10.80 14.04 2.63
CA ASP A 158 10.24 14.87 3.69
C ASP A 158 9.07 14.14 4.37
N LEU A 159 8.23 13.45 3.58
CA LEU A 159 7.21 12.56 4.10
C LEU A 159 7.85 11.40 4.89
N GLN A 160 8.94 10.81 4.42
CA GLN A 160 9.62 9.75 5.20
C GLN A 160 10.06 10.25 6.58
N ASP A 161 10.71 11.40 6.64
CA ASP A 161 11.15 12.01 7.90
C ASP A 161 9.97 12.28 8.84
N LEU A 162 8.86 12.78 8.31
CA LEU A 162 7.62 12.98 9.04
C LEU A 162 7.01 11.68 9.57
N LEU A 163 6.95 10.63 8.75
CA LEU A 163 6.44 9.30 9.14
C LEU A 163 7.27 8.73 10.30
N LEU A 164 8.59 8.88 10.25
CA LEU A 164 9.48 8.39 11.31
C LEU A 164 9.34 9.20 12.59
N LYS A 165 9.30 10.53 12.50
CA LYS A 165 9.15 11.42 13.67
C LYS A 165 7.80 11.27 14.37
N SER A 166 6.74 10.99 13.62
CA SER A 166 5.40 10.80 14.20
C SER A 166 5.26 9.47 14.94
N GLY A 167 6.04 8.44 14.58
CA GLY A 167 5.86 7.10 15.14
C GLY A 167 4.59 6.39 14.65
N ILE A 168 4.00 6.86 13.54
CA ILE A 168 2.73 6.35 13.00
C ILE A 168 2.74 4.83 12.78
N PHE A 169 3.89 4.25 12.40
CA PHE A 169 4.01 2.81 12.19
C PHE A 169 3.65 2.02 13.47
N THR A 170 4.15 2.48 14.63
CA THR A 170 3.88 1.84 15.94
C THR A 170 2.39 1.91 16.29
N GLU A 171 1.74 3.01 15.96
CA GLU A 171 0.32 3.20 16.22
C GLU A 171 -0.55 2.35 15.29
N LEU A 172 -0.17 2.21 14.02
CA LEU A 172 -0.82 1.28 13.08
C LEU A 172 -0.61 -0.18 13.50
N GLU A 173 0.59 -0.53 13.95
CA GLU A 173 0.86 -1.87 14.48
C GLU A 173 -0.01 -2.17 15.69
N TRP A 174 -0.12 -1.22 16.62
CA TRP A 174 -1.00 -1.36 17.78
C TRP A 174 -2.45 -1.56 17.35
N ALA A 175 -2.95 -0.77 16.39
CA ALA A 175 -4.30 -0.93 15.86
C ALA A 175 -4.52 -2.32 15.24
N LEU A 176 -3.56 -2.83 14.45
CA LEU A 176 -3.60 -4.17 13.86
C LEU A 176 -3.63 -5.29 14.92
N CYS A 177 -2.76 -5.18 15.93
CA CYS A 177 -2.57 -6.21 16.95
C CYS A 177 -3.67 -6.22 18.02
N ASN A 178 -4.39 -5.11 18.20
CA ASN A 178 -5.38 -4.97 19.25
C ASN A 178 -6.77 -5.48 18.79
N PRO A 179 -7.32 -6.54 19.41
CA PRO A 179 -8.61 -7.11 19.02
C PRO A 179 -9.81 -6.21 19.37
N LEU A 180 -9.61 -5.11 20.11
CA LEU A 180 -10.66 -4.14 20.42
C LEU A 180 -11.11 -3.35 19.19
N PHE A 181 -10.24 -3.18 18.20
CA PHE A 181 -10.62 -2.59 16.93
C PHE A 181 -11.42 -3.57 16.09
N SER A 182 -12.39 -3.04 15.32
CA SER A 182 -13.12 -3.87 14.37
C SER A 182 -12.19 -4.49 13.33
N LYS A 183 -12.63 -5.61 12.78
CA LYS A 183 -11.92 -6.29 11.69
C LYS A 183 -11.59 -5.32 10.54
N ARG A 184 -12.52 -4.41 10.19
CA ARG A 184 -12.35 -3.42 9.12
C ARG A 184 -11.18 -2.47 9.40
N VAL A 185 -11.09 -1.91 10.61
CA VAL A 185 -9.98 -1.02 10.98
C VAL A 185 -8.65 -1.76 11.04
N ARG A 186 -8.65 -2.99 11.58
CA ARG A 186 -7.44 -3.83 11.62
C ARG A 186 -6.92 -4.18 10.23
N GLU A 187 -7.82 -4.54 9.31
CA GLU A 187 -7.47 -4.79 7.90
C GLU A 187 -6.97 -3.51 7.22
N LYS A 188 -7.58 -2.36 7.51
CA LYS A 188 -7.12 -1.08 6.97
C LYS A 188 -5.73 -0.70 7.49
N ALA A 189 -5.46 -0.94 8.78
CA ALA A 189 -4.14 -0.77 9.37
C ALA A 189 -3.10 -1.69 8.71
N ALA A 190 -3.44 -2.96 8.49
CA ALA A 190 -2.59 -3.91 7.75
C ALA A 190 -2.22 -3.40 6.34
N ILE A 191 -3.20 -2.88 5.59
CA ILE A 191 -2.94 -2.29 4.27
C ILE A 191 -2.02 -1.07 4.39
N SER A 192 -2.28 -0.16 5.34
CA SER A 192 -1.42 1.02 5.55
C SER A 192 0.02 0.63 5.86
N MET A 193 0.23 -0.38 6.72
CA MET A 193 1.56 -0.89 7.04
C MET A 193 2.25 -1.50 5.83
N LYS A 194 1.50 -2.24 5.00
CA LYS A 194 2.01 -2.75 3.71
C LYS A 194 2.44 -1.61 2.80
N GLU A 195 1.63 -0.56 2.64
CA GLU A 195 2.01 0.61 1.82
C GLU A 195 3.25 1.32 2.37
N LEU A 196 3.43 1.41 3.69
CA LEU A 196 4.65 1.99 4.29
C LEU A 196 5.90 1.18 3.91
N VAL A 197 5.83 -0.14 3.92
CA VAL A 197 6.96 -1.00 3.50
C VAL A 197 7.26 -0.84 2.03
N LEU A 198 6.23 -0.74 1.18
CA LEU A 198 6.42 -0.51 -0.26
C LEU A 198 6.97 0.89 -0.54
N PHE A 199 6.63 1.87 0.29
CA PHE A 199 7.16 3.22 0.23
C PHE A 199 8.66 3.28 0.54
N ASN A 200 9.11 2.62 1.61
CA ASN A 200 10.54 2.40 1.86
C ASN A 200 10.80 1.09 2.62
N LYS A 201 11.28 0.08 1.89
CA LYS A 201 11.57 -1.25 2.44
C LYS A 201 12.65 -1.20 3.52
N ASP A 202 13.73 -0.46 3.32
CA ASP A 202 14.91 -0.49 4.19
C ASP A 202 14.62 0.09 5.58
N VAL A 203 13.59 0.92 5.68
CA VAL A 203 13.18 1.57 6.93
C VAL A 203 12.19 0.73 7.72
N PHE A 204 11.16 0.17 7.06
CA PHE A 204 10.02 -0.42 7.76
C PHE A 204 10.07 -1.95 7.89
N VAL A 205 10.96 -2.64 7.17
CA VAL A 205 11.10 -4.11 7.27
C VAL A 205 11.42 -4.55 8.70
N GLY A 206 12.36 -3.88 9.37
CA GLY A 206 12.74 -4.23 10.73
C GLY A 206 11.55 -4.16 11.70
N SER A 207 10.73 -3.11 11.57
CA SER A 207 9.54 -2.93 12.40
C SER A 207 8.48 -4.01 12.18
N ILE A 208 8.28 -4.48 10.93
CA ILE A 208 7.38 -5.62 10.68
C ILE A 208 7.88 -6.91 11.31
N LEU A 209 9.18 -7.21 11.16
CA LEU A 209 9.74 -8.49 11.55
C LEU A 209 9.90 -8.64 13.07
N ILE A 210 10.23 -7.55 13.77
CA ILE A 210 10.42 -7.56 15.23
C ILE A 210 9.08 -7.42 15.97
N GLY A 211 8.07 -6.89 15.29
CA GLY A 211 6.77 -6.56 15.85
C GLY A 211 5.80 -7.73 16.03
N GLY A 212 4.57 -7.42 16.44
CA GLY A 212 3.46 -8.38 16.52
C GLY A 212 2.69 -8.54 15.20
N SER A 213 3.06 -7.75 14.19
CA SER A 213 2.37 -7.59 12.91
C SER A 213 2.15 -8.90 12.15
N VAL A 214 3.21 -9.70 11.96
CA VAL A 214 3.15 -10.96 11.20
C VAL A 214 2.19 -11.95 11.86
N LYS A 215 2.33 -12.14 13.17
CA LYS A 215 1.46 -13.01 13.98
C LYS A 215 0.00 -12.54 13.97
N ALA A 216 -0.24 -11.24 14.02
CA ALA A 216 -1.59 -10.66 13.96
C ALA A 216 -2.25 -10.93 12.60
N LEU A 217 -1.55 -10.70 11.49
CA LEU A 217 -2.03 -10.98 10.13
C LEU A 217 -2.40 -12.45 9.95
N ILE A 218 -1.49 -13.36 10.35
CA ILE A 218 -1.72 -14.81 10.29
C ILE A 218 -2.94 -15.21 11.12
N SER A 219 -3.13 -14.60 12.29
CA SER A 219 -4.22 -14.95 13.20
C SER A 219 -5.58 -14.41 12.73
N MET A 220 -5.60 -13.32 11.95
CA MET A 220 -6.83 -12.81 11.36
C MET A 220 -7.39 -13.74 10.28
N GLY A 221 -6.52 -14.36 9.49
CA GLY A 221 -6.89 -15.39 8.50
C GLY A 221 -7.97 -14.94 7.50
N SER A 222 -8.13 -13.63 7.31
CA SER A 222 -9.07 -13.04 6.37
C SER A 222 -8.44 -12.89 4.99
N LEU A 223 -9.27 -12.80 3.96
CA LEU A 223 -8.83 -12.54 2.58
C LEU A 223 -7.85 -11.35 2.50
N CYS A 224 -8.19 -10.23 3.14
CA CYS A 224 -7.35 -9.05 3.19
C CYS A 224 -6.00 -9.31 3.88
N SER A 225 -5.99 -10.02 5.02
CA SER A 225 -4.75 -10.35 5.71
C SER A 225 -3.82 -11.25 4.87
N LEU A 226 -4.38 -12.19 4.10
CA LEU A 226 -3.63 -13.03 3.17
C LEU A 226 -3.07 -12.22 1.98
N GLN A 227 -3.85 -11.29 1.43
CA GLN A 227 -3.37 -10.37 0.38
C GLN A 227 -2.22 -9.48 0.86
N VAL A 228 -2.32 -8.98 2.10
CA VAL A 228 -1.25 -8.20 2.73
C VAL A 228 -0.01 -9.06 2.94
N LEU A 229 -0.16 -10.27 3.50
CA LEU A 229 0.94 -11.22 3.67
C LEU A 229 1.62 -11.52 2.34
N SER A 230 0.86 -11.81 1.29
CA SER A 230 1.41 -12.09 -0.04
C SER A 230 2.26 -10.93 -0.58
N SER A 231 1.73 -9.72 -0.47
CA SER A 231 2.45 -8.51 -0.88
C SER A 231 3.73 -8.31 -0.07
N LEU A 232 3.67 -8.55 1.25
CA LEU A 232 4.83 -8.44 2.14
C LEU A 232 5.86 -9.54 1.87
N ILE A 233 5.46 -10.78 1.52
CA ILE A 233 6.39 -11.85 1.18
C ILE A 233 7.19 -11.45 -0.07
N LYS A 234 6.53 -10.92 -1.10
CA LYS A 234 7.20 -10.40 -2.30
C LYS A 234 8.16 -9.25 -1.97
N ALA A 235 7.75 -8.31 -1.12
CA ALA A 235 8.55 -7.14 -0.79
C ALA A 235 9.75 -7.49 0.11
N ILE A 236 9.54 -8.25 1.18
CA ILE A 236 10.52 -8.54 2.22
C ILE A 236 11.37 -9.76 1.88
N LYS A 237 10.79 -10.76 1.19
CA LYS A 237 11.39 -12.05 0.81
C LYS A 237 11.62 -12.97 2.02
N SER A 238 12.70 -13.76 1.98
CA SER A 238 13.02 -14.79 2.97
C SER A 238 12.90 -14.35 4.43
N PRO A 239 13.35 -13.15 4.86
CA PRO A 239 13.22 -12.74 6.26
C PRO A 239 11.79 -12.76 6.80
N LEU A 240 10.80 -12.42 5.97
CA LEU A 240 9.40 -12.52 6.39
C LEU A 240 8.94 -13.96 6.45
N VAL A 241 9.33 -14.80 5.49
CA VAL A 241 8.98 -16.21 5.48
C VAL A 241 9.56 -16.92 6.71
N ASP A 242 10.76 -16.54 7.14
CA ASP A 242 11.39 -17.06 8.36
C ASP A 242 10.59 -16.67 9.60
N GLU A 243 10.12 -15.42 9.69
CA GLU A 243 9.28 -14.97 10.80
C GLU A 243 7.89 -15.65 10.78
N MET A 244 7.35 -15.93 9.59
CA MET A 244 6.13 -16.71 9.45
C MET A 244 6.33 -18.17 9.89
N GLU A 245 7.51 -18.74 9.68
CA GLU A 245 7.88 -20.08 10.15
C GLU A 245 8.01 -20.10 11.68
N SER A 246 8.73 -19.13 12.25
CA SER A 246 9.01 -19.01 13.69
C SER A 246 7.73 -18.95 14.54
N CYS A 247 6.68 -18.30 14.01
CA CYS A 247 5.38 -18.18 14.68
C CYS A 247 4.37 -19.28 14.27
N GLY A 248 4.78 -20.29 13.50
CA GLY A 248 3.92 -21.39 13.03
C GLY A 248 2.86 -20.98 12.01
N GLY A 249 3.03 -19.82 11.38
CA GLY A 249 2.10 -19.24 10.42
C GLY A 249 1.98 -19.98 9.11
N ILE A 250 3.05 -20.62 8.67
CA ILE A 250 3.06 -21.41 7.42
C ILE A 250 1.98 -22.49 7.44
N LEU A 251 1.85 -23.24 8.55
CA LEU A 251 0.84 -24.29 8.68
C LEU A 251 -0.58 -23.74 8.67
N LYS A 252 -0.80 -22.53 9.23
CA LYS A 252 -2.10 -21.86 9.20
C LYS A 252 -2.48 -21.46 7.76
N ILE A 253 -1.54 -20.93 6.99
CA ILE A 253 -1.74 -20.60 5.57
C ILE A 253 -2.07 -21.86 4.76
N VAL A 254 -1.35 -22.96 4.98
CA VAL A 254 -1.67 -24.26 4.37
C VAL A 254 -3.07 -24.74 4.78
N GLY A 255 -3.51 -24.47 6.01
CA GLY A 255 -4.86 -24.76 6.48
C GLY A 255 -5.95 -24.01 5.71
N HIS A 256 -5.69 -22.77 5.28
CA HIS A 256 -6.65 -21.97 4.50
C HIS A 256 -6.90 -22.52 3.08
N LEU A 257 -6.06 -23.42 2.57
CA LEU A 257 -6.34 -24.17 1.32
C LEU A 257 -7.58 -25.06 1.41
N SER A 258 -8.02 -25.39 2.63
CA SER A 258 -9.24 -26.15 2.91
C SER A 258 -10.43 -25.26 3.28
N SER A 259 -10.34 -23.93 3.08
CA SER A 259 -11.45 -23.00 3.33
C SER A 259 -12.63 -23.25 2.39
N GLU A 260 -13.86 -23.02 2.88
CA GLU A 260 -15.07 -23.06 2.05
C GLU A 260 -15.06 -21.94 0.99
N ASP A 261 -14.53 -20.78 1.37
CA ASP A 261 -14.44 -19.62 0.48
C ASP A 261 -13.37 -19.80 -0.60
N MET A 262 -13.78 -19.68 -1.86
CA MET A 262 -12.91 -19.84 -3.02
C MET A 262 -11.84 -18.74 -3.08
N GLU A 263 -12.18 -17.50 -2.73
CA GLU A 263 -11.23 -16.38 -2.76
C GLU A 263 -10.13 -16.58 -1.72
N THR A 264 -10.51 -16.98 -0.50
CA THR A 264 -9.56 -17.34 0.56
C THR A 264 -8.64 -18.48 0.14
N ARG A 265 -9.17 -19.54 -0.49
CA ARG A 265 -8.34 -20.64 -1.02
C ARG A 265 -7.37 -20.16 -2.10
N ALA A 266 -7.83 -19.33 -3.02
CA ALA A 266 -7.00 -18.78 -4.09
C ALA A 266 -5.87 -17.91 -3.52
N MET A 267 -6.16 -17.02 -2.57
CA MET A 267 -5.15 -16.18 -1.93
C MET A 267 -4.18 -16.97 -1.04
N ALA A 268 -4.67 -18.01 -0.36
CA ALA A 268 -3.80 -18.93 0.37
C ALA A 268 -2.85 -19.66 -0.58
N MET A 269 -3.33 -20.03 -1.78
CA MET A 269 -2.49 -20.60 -2.83
C MET A 269 -1.40 -19.62 -3.28
N GLU A 270 -1.74 -18.34 -3.48
CA GLU A 270 -0.73 -17.31 -3.81
C GLU A 270 0.36 -17.20 -2.73
N CYS A 271 -0.03 -17.14 -1.46
CA CYS A 271 0.92 -17.15 -0.34
C CYS A 271 1.81 -18.39 -0.38
N VAL A 272 1.23 -19.59 -0.60
CA VAL A 272 2.01 -20.85 -0.71
C VAL A 272 3.02 -20.81 -1.85
N MET A 273 2.65 -20.24 -3.01
CA MET A 273 3.59 -20.11 -4.13
C MET A 273 4.76 -19.19 -3.78
N GLU A 274 4.50 -18.08 -3.11
CA GLU A 274 5.53 -17.12 -2.74
C GLU A 274 6.42 -17.63 -1.60
N ILE A 275 5.85 -18.33 -0.61
CA ILE A 275 6.62 -19.06 0.40
C ILE A 275 7.49 -20.13 -0.29
N GLY A 276 6.98 -20.83 -1.31
CA GLY A 276 7.79 -21.76 -2.10
C GLY A 276 8.95 -21.08 -2.82
N TYR A 277 8.75 -19.87 -3.35
CA TYR A 277 9.77 -19.13 -4.08
C TYR A 277 10.86 -18.54 -3.15
N PHE A 278 10.48 -17.91 -2.04
CA PHE A 278 11.41 -17.19 -1.16
C PHE A 278 11.82 -17.97 0.10
N GLY A 279 11.09 -19.03 0.45
CA GLY A 279 11.28 -19.77 1.69
C GLY A 279 12.55 -20.60 1.70
N ARG A 280 13.21 -20.61 2.86
CA ARG A 280 14.33 -21.50 3.13
C ARG A 280 13.84 -22.92 3.43
N LYS A 281 14.79 -23.83 3.61
CA LYS A 281 14.57 -25.26 3.82
C LYS A 281 13.50 -25.53 4.90
N GLU A 282 13.58 -24.85 6.03
CA GLU A 282 12.69 -25.05 7.19
C GLU A 282 11.24 -24.70 6.85
N ALA A 283 11.03 -23.60 6.14
CA ALA A 283 9.71 -23.18 5.69
C ALA A 283 9.08 -24.18 4.70
N VAL A 284 9.87 -24.69 3.75
CA VAL A 284 9.43 -25.68 2.76
C VAL A 284 9.15 -27.04 3.40
N GLU A 285 9.99 -27.48 4.34
CA GLU A 285 9.75 -28.69 5.15
C GLU A 285 8.45 -28.55 5.93
N SER A 286 8.23 -27.42 6.59
CA SER A 286 6.99 -27.13 7.30
C SER A 286 5.76 -27.22 6.40
N MET A 287 5.81 -26.71 5.17
CA MET A 287 4.70 -26.86 4.21
C MET A 287 4.44 -28.32 3.82
N ILE A 288 5.48 -29.05 3.40
CA ILE A 288 5.34 -30.43 2.91
C ILE A 288 4.89 -31.36 4.03
N ASN A 289 5.52 -31.26 5.20
CA ASN A 289 5.16 -32.05 6.39
C ASN A 289 3.79 -31.64 6.95
N GLY A 290 3.40 -30.38 6.77
CA GLY A 290 2.05 -29.87 7.06
C GLY A 290 0.94 -30.42 6.16
N GLY A 291 1.28 -31.28 5.20
CA GLY A 291 0.33 -31.91 4.30
C GLY A 291 -0.09 -31.00 3.13
N LEU A 292 0.77 -30.07 2.71
CA LEU A 292 0.50 -29.21 1.56
C LEU A 292 0.17 -30.04 0.31
N ILE A 293 1.01 -31.01 -0.04
CA ILE A 293 0.89 -31.76 -1.30
C ILE A 293 -0.45 -32.50 -1.40
N LYS A 294 -0.91 -33.10 -0.29
CA LYS A 294 -2.23 -33.75 -0.24
C LYS A 294 -3.35 -32.76 -0.56
N ARG A 295 -3.32 -31.56 0.04
CA ARG A 295 -4.32 -30.51 -0.20
C ARG A 295 -4.29 -30.00 -1.64
N LEU A 296 -3.10 -29.86 -2.23
CA LEU A 296 -2.98 -29.45 -3.63
C LEU A 296 -3.57 -30.49 -4.59
N VAL A 297 -3.34 -31.78 -4.34
CA VAL A 297 -3.96 -32.87 -5.11
C VAL A 297 -5.48 -32.82 -4.98
N GLU A 298 -6.01 -32.65 -3.76
CA GLU A 298 -7.45 -32.52 -3.52
C GLU A 298 -8.07 -31.31 -4.24
N LEU A 299 -7.40 -30.16 -4.23
CA LEU A 299 -7.85 -28.96 -4.93
C LEU A 299 -7.86 -29.15 -6.45
N GLN A 300 -6.78 -29.72 -7.01
CA GLN A 300 -6.70 -30.01 -8.45
C GLN A 300 -7.81 -31.00 -8.87
N ARG A 301 -8.12 -32.00 -8.04
CA ARG A 301 -9.20 -32.96 -8.29
C ARG A 301 -10.58 -32.31 -8.25
N ALA A 302 -10.84 -31.45 -7.26
CA ALA A 302 -12.12 -30.76 -7.12
C ALA A 302 -12.43 -29.86 -8.32
N GLU A 303 -11.40 -29.29 -8.94
CA GLU A 303 -11.53 -28.43 -10.12
C GLU A 303 -11.74 -29.23 -11.42
N VAL A 304 -11.09 -30.39 -11.56
CA VAL A 304 -11.27 -31.30 -12.71
C VAL A 304 -12.61 -32.03 -12.65
N GLY A 305 -13.11 -32.36 -11.44
CA GLY A 305 -14.40 -33.03 -11.23
C GLY A 305 -15.63 -32.11 -11.29
N GLY A 306 -15.43 -30.79 -11.33
CA GLY A 306 -16.47 -29.76 -11.41
C GLY A 306 -17.07 -29.59 -12.81
N GLY A 307 -17.46 -30.68 -13.46
CA GLY A 307 -18.13 -30.66 -14.76
C GLY A 307 -19.65 -30.60 -14.63
N SER A 308 -20.24 -29.40 -14.49
CA SER A 308 -21.56 -29.00 -15.05
C SER A 308 -22.12 -27.74 -14.35
N GLY A 309 -22.16 -26.61 -15.07
CA GLY A 309 -23.06 -25.50 -14.73
C GLY A 309 -22.41 -24.12 -14.75
N ARG A 310 -22.53 -23.45 -15.90
CA ARG A 310 -22.15 -22.06 -16.23
C ARG A 310 -20.68 -21.86 -16.59
N GLU A 311 -20.51 -21.71 -17.90
CA GLU A 311 -19.38 -21.11 -18.58
C GLU A 311 -19.01 -19.76 -17.96
N MET A 312 -18.16 -19.79 -16.95
CA MET A 312 -17.27 -18.67 -16.66
C MET A 312 -15.93 -19.06 -17.30
N LYS A 313 -15.73 -18.61 -18.54
CA LYS A 313 -14.50 -18.80 -19.30
C LYS A 313 -13.28 -18.50 -18.42
N GLY A 314 -12.46 -19.51 -18.15
CA GLY A 314 -11.00 -19.36 -18.18
C GLY A 314 -10.25 -19.11 -16.87
N PHE A 315 -10.86 -19.23 -15.69
CA PHE A 315 -10.10 -19.14 -14.43
C PHE A 315 -10.13 -20.46 -13.67
N HIS A 316 -9.08 -21.26 -13.85
CA HIS A 316 -8.83 -22.47 -13.07
C HIS A 316 -7.70 -22.20 -12.06
N PRO A 317 -7.99 -21.54 -10.91
CA PRO A 317 -6.96 -21.11 -9.97
C PRO A 317 -6.09 -22.25 -9.42
N PHE A 318 -6.60 -23.48 -9.38
CA PHE A 318 -5.90 -24.65 -8.84
C PHE A 318 -5.38 -25.61 -9.92
N GLY A 319 -5.51 -25.23 -11.20
CA GLY A 319 -5.06 -26.04 -12.33
C GLY A 319 -3.57 -26.26 -12.25
N ASN A 320 -3.15 -27.54 -12.27
CA ASN A 320 -1.76 -27.96 -12.16
C ASN A 320 -1.04 -27.36 -10.92
N CYS A 321 -1.76 -27.09 -9.83
CA CYS A 321 -1.21 -26.39 -8.66
C CYS A 321 -0.03 -27.12 -8.02
N VAL A 322 -0.02 -28.47 -8.04
CA VAL A 322 1.11 -29.28 -7.59
C VAL A 322 2.36 -29.02 -8.43
N ALA A 323 2.22 -29.02 -9.76
CA ALA A 323 3.32 -28.75 -10.67
C ALA A 323 3.80 -27.31 -10.57
N ARG A 324 2.88 -26.34 -10.46
CA ARG A 324 3.21 -24.92 -10.24
C ARG A 324 4.00 -24.73 -8.95
N PHE A 325 3.61 -25.38 -7.85
CA PHE A 325 4.37 -25.33 -6.61
C PHE A 325 5.78 -25.91 -6.77
N ALA A 326 5.91 -27.07 -7.42
CA ALA A 326 7.22 -27.67 -7.72
C ALA A 326 8.11 -26.73 -8.58
N VAL A 327 7.52 -26.04 -9.56
CA VAL A 327 8.22 -25.03 -10.37
C VAL A 327 8.72 -23.89 -9.48
N GLN A 328 7.88 -23.35 -8.57
CA GLN A 328 8.30 -22.27 -7.68
C GLN A 328 9.49 -22.66 -6.81
N LEU A 329 9.55 -23.90 -6.31
CA LEU A 329 10.73 -24.39 -5.58
C LEU A 329 11.98 -24.45 -6.47
N GLU A 330 11.83 -24.86 -7.74
CA GLU A 330 12.95 -25.00 -8.68
C GLU A 330 13.51 -23.65 -9.12
N VAL A 331 12.66 -22.67 -9.44
CA VAL A 331 13.07 -21.32 -9.87
C VAL A 331 13.29 -20.34 -8.72
N GLY A 332 12.88 -20.71 -7.50
CA GLY A 332 12.92 -19.87 -6.31
C GLY A 332 14.32 -19.51 -5.83
N GLU A 333 14.39 -18.43 -5.06
CA GLU A 333 15.60 -17.85 -4.48
C GLU A 333 15.99 -18.50 -3.14
N GLY A 334 15.04 -19.10 -2.42
CA GLY A 334 15.23 -19.52 -1.02
C GLY A 334 16.01 -20.83 -0.80
N LEU A 335 16.06 -21.72 -1.81
CA LEU A 335 16.63 -23.05 -1.69
C LEU A 335 17.95 -23.22 -2.46
N ARG A 336 18.85 -24.04 -1.91
CA ARG A 336 20.06 -24.49 -2.61
C ARG A 336 19.72 -25.57 -3.62
N GLN A 337 20.54 -25.70 -4.67
CA GLN A 337 20.35 -26.71 -5.73
C GLN A 337 20.22 -28.15 -5.20
N ARG A 338 20.96 -28.52 -4.14
CA ARG A 338 20.82 -29.84 -3.51
C ARG A 338 19.47 -30.02 -2.83
N GLU A 339 18.95 -28.99 -2.18
CA GLU A 339 17.67 -29.00 -1.47
C GLU A 339 16.51 -29.08 -2.47
N LYS A 340 16.57 -28.31 -3.56
CA LYS A 340 15.58 -28.36 -4.66
C LYS A 340 15.38 -29.80 -5.17
N ARG A 341 16.48 -30.52 -5.43
CA ARG A 341 16.43 -31.93 -5.85
C ARG A 341 15.79 -32.85 -4.81
N VAL A 342 16.09 -32.64 -3.52
CA VAL A 342 15.52 -33.44 -2.42
C VAL A 342 14.01 -33.19 -2.32
N PHE A 343 13.59 -31.93 -2.31
CA PHE A 343 12.18 -31.58 -2.23
C PHE A 343 11.39 -32.05 -3.45
N LYS A 344 11.98 -32.01 -4.65
CA LYS A 344 11.36 -32.59 -5.86
C LYS A 344 11.04 -34.07 -5.64
N GLN A 345 11.97 -34.86 -5.10
CA GLN A 345 11.72 -36.27 -4.80
C GLN A 345 10.65 -36.46 -3.71
N GLN A 346 10.69 -35.63 -2.66
CA GLN A 346 9.67 -35.67 -1.60
C GLN A 346 8.27 -35.34 -2.13
N ILE A 347 8.13 -34.35 -3.00
CA ILE A 347 6.86 -34.01 -3.66
C ILE A 347 6.35 -35.21 -4.45
N LEU A 348 7.20 -35.85 -5.26
CA LEU A 348 6.79 -37.01 -6.04
C LEU A 348 6.33 -38.19 -5.16
N SER A 349 7.00 -38.43 -4.03
CA SER A 349 6.55 -39.44 -3.05
C SER A 349 5.18 -39.07 -2.48
N LYS A 350 5.01 -37.82 -2.04
CA LYS A 350 3.77 -37.33 -1.43
C LYS A 350 2.60 -37.27 -2.40
N VAL A 351 2.84 -37.05 -3.69
CA VAL A 351 1.82 -37.15 -4.74
C VAL A 351 1.33 -38.60 -4.87
N ARG A 352 2.24 -39.57 -4.86
CA ARG A 352 1.85 -41.00 -4.90
C ARG A 352 1.00 -41.38 -3.69
N GLU A 353 1.43 -40.98 -2.49
CA GLU A 353 0.69 -41.17 -1.23
C GLU A 353 -0.68 -40.42 -1.21
N ALA A 354 -0.82 -39.32 -1.93
CA ALA A 354 -2.09 -38.57 -1.98
C ALA A 354 -3.07 -39.14 -3.02
N CYS A 355 -2.56 -39.89 -4.00
CA CYS A 355 -3.31 -40.48 -5.11
C CYS A 355 -3.56 -41.99 -4.92
N ASP A 356 -3.52 -42.50 -3.69
CA ASP A 356 -3.59 -43.93 -3.33
C ASP A 356 -4.69 -44.77 -4.02
N VAL A 357 -5.72 -44.12 -4.59
CA VAL A 357 -6.87 -44.76 -5.25
C VAL A 357 -6.72 -44.84 -6.78
N SER A 358 -5.83 -44.07 -7.41
CA SER A 358 -5.71 -43.98 -8.88
C SER A 358 -4.27 -43.80 -9.35
N ASP A 359 -3.68 -44.90 -9.86
CA ASP A 359 -2.36 -44.88 -10.49
C ASP A 359 -2.30 -43.95 -11.71
N ALA A 360 -3.40 -43.84 -12.45
CA ALA A 360 -3.49 -42.96 -13.62
C ALA A 360 -3.46 -41.47 -13.23
N GLU A 361 -4.15 -41.09 -12.15
CA GLU A 361 -4.10 -39.73 -11.60
C GLU A 361 -2.68 -39.42 -11.10
N SER A 362 -2.09 -40.34 -10.32
CA SER A 362 -0.72 -40.19 -9.82
C SER A 362 0.28 -40.02 -10.96
N ALA A 363 0.21 -40.87 -11.99
CA ALA A 363 1.09 -40.78 -13.16
C ALA A 363 0.94 -39.45 -13.91
N THR A 364 -0.28 -38.93 -14.02
CA THR A 364 -0.57 -37.65 -14.68
C THR A 364 0.08 -36.49 -13.91
N ILE A 365 -0.14 -36.41 -12.59
CA ILE A 365 0.42 -35.33 -11.76
C ILE A 365 1.95 -35.44 -11.68
N VAL A 366 2.50 -36.65 -11.54
CA VAL A 366 3.95 -36.90 -11.57
C VAL A 366 4.55 -36.43 -12.89
N ALA A 367 3.92 -36.75 -14.02
CA ALA A 367 4.38 -36.27 -15.32
C ALA A 367 4.36 -34.73 -15.35
N GLN A 368 3.26 -34.08 -14.96
CA GLN A 368 3.17 -32.62 -14.93
C GLN A 368 4.27 -31.97 -14.08
N VAL A 369 4.58 -32.54 -12.91
CA VAL A 369 5.67 -32.07 -12.04
C VAL A 369 7.01 -32.22 -12.75
N LEU A 370 7.30 -33.38 -13.34
CA LEU A 370 8.58 -33.64 -14.01
C LEU A 370 8.78 -32.74 -15.24
N TRP A 371 7.77 -32.62 -16.10
CA TRP A 371 7.82 -31.79 -17.31
C TRP A 371 7.82 -30.30 -16.99
N GLY A 372 6.99 -29.85 -16.04
CA GLY A 372 6.88 -28.44 -15.67
C GLY A 372 8.12 -27.90 -14.96
N SER A 373 8.85 -28.74 -14.22
CA SER A 373 10.07 -28.38 -13.48
C SER A 373 11.36 -28.89 -14.13
N SER A 374 11.34 -29.14 -15.45
CA SER A 374 12.55 -29.43 -16.22
C SER A 374 13.16 -28.11 -16.73
N PRO A 375 14.49 -27.91 -16.64
CA PRO A 375 15.17 -26.69 -17.08
C PRO A 375 14.97 -26.35 -18.56
#